data_AF-A0A7S2PPL6-F1
#
_entry.id   AF-A0A7S2PPL6-F1
#
_cell.length_a   1.000
_cell.length_b   1.000
_cell.length_c   1.000
_cell.angle_alpha   90.00
_cell.angle_beta   90.00
_cell.angle_gamma   90.00
#
_symmetry.space_group_name_H-M   'P 1'
#
loop_
_entity.id
_entity.type
_entity.pdbx_description
1 polymer ?
#
loop_
_entity_poly.entity_id
_entity_poly.type
_entity_poly.pdbx_seq_one_letter_code
_entity_poly.pdbx_strand_id
1 'polypeptide(L)'
;QEYNDAAMTDHPAAPMPAMGYSSSFASPAAVSWNPTTPSILTFTRSKDRGMCRLPANETVNVATAVIYDTKFGDFEASTILELLDARSIHSGLDDNEKDLLQLSRMYRAILESYLEGRDQDGNMDDDGNTSEVLAIMETFMYLCEVFFYDQQNESVTSGLVRFLRMKLLEPTEDLSGIMESDEPEIEGGTNDGNSHLTPFWRVVRQLCVRGYTMDAWSVLSYHSLCRSDDPELVEGFALLKKLMESAPLPGGIEASDDLEEKSTYTQIDDLSSVIGSASKSRTGRDWDHNLHSAESHWNEWAQLVNHASSGASRNRSDYTSLTKLLHVVPQIKSCVLQVLNGTASPESHSHWSEALLVELLYKNPSIPAENISRRAEIYINMYHELNEEGKTMKCLLQSILQIMQFDAGSAVLSLNSFAQERSSMDTASSICHVLTALLCDLMYLSGSITKDSHGVN
;
A
#
# COMPACT_ATOMS: atom_id res chain seq x y z
N GLN A 1 75.19 -27.19 30.86
CA GLN A 1 75.86 -27.22 29.55
C GLN A 1 74.90 -26.55 28.59
N GLU A 2 75.13 -25.26 28.32
CA GLU A 2 75.74 -24.78 27.05
C GLU A 2 74.67 -24.85 25.92
N TYR A 3 74.21 -23.80 25.22
CA TYR A 3 74.61 -22.43 24.85
C TYR A 3 73.28 -21.67 24.54
N ASN A 4 73.05 -20.40 24.92
CA ASN A 4 73.38 -19.13 24.21
C ASN A 4 72.88 -19.10 22.74
N ASP A 5 72.28 -18.04 22.17
CA ASP A 5 72.15 -16.63 22.53
C ASP A 5 71.22 -15.91 21.50
N ALA A 6 70.93 -14.63 21.80
CA ALA A 6 70.51 -13.52 20.92
C ALA A 6 69.00 -13.33 20.66
N ALA A 7 68.27 -12.43 21.36
CA ALA A 7 68.39 -10.96 21.49
C ALA A 7 67.92 -10.17 20.24
N MET A 8 66.75 -9.51 20.37
CA MET A 8 66.53 -8.13 19.92
C MET A 8 65.26 -7.58 20.60
N THR A 9 65.45 -6.70 21.57
CA THR A 9 64.43 -5.80 22.12
C THR A 9 64.72 -4.40 21.59
N ASP A 10 63.88 -3.92 20.68
CA ASP A 10 63.84 -2.50 20.28
C ASP A 10 62.62 -1.83 20.93
N HIS A 11 62.87 -0.62 21.43
CA HIS A 11 61.93 0.25 22.11
C HIS A 11 60.69 0.59 21.25
N PRO A 12 59.47 0.63 21.83
CA PRO A 12 58.32 1.18 21.11
C PRO A 12 58.45 2.69 20.98
N ALA A 13 58.45 3.16 19.73
CA ALA A 13 58.31 4.56 19.37
C ALA A 13 56.98 5.11 19.91
N ALA A 14 57.05 6.30 20.50
CA ALA A 14 55.88 7.04 20.93
C ALA A 14 54.98 7.36 19.72
N PRO A 15 53.66 7.11 19.79
CA PRO A 15 52.75 7.52 18.73
C PRO A 15 52.59 9.04 18.76
N MET A 16 52.85 9.66 17.60
CA MET A 16 52.53 11.06 17.33
C MET A 16 51.01 11.28 17.48
N PRO A 17 50.57 12.44 18.00
CA PRO A 17 49.15 12.73 18.13
C PRO A 17 48.53 12.84 16.74
N ALA A 18 47.56 11.97 16.46
CA ALA A 18 46.69 12.11 15.30
C ALA A 18 45.99 13.47 15.39
N MET A 19 46.25 14.35 14.41
CA MET A 19 45.40 15.52 14.19
C MET A 19 44.01 15.00 13.82
N GLY A 20 43.11 15.03 14.80
CA GLY A 20 41.70 14.77 14.58
C GLY A 20 41.14 15.84 13.66
N TYR A 21 40.94 15.51 12.39
CA TYR A 21 39.90 16.14 11.60
C TYR A 21 38.57 15.67 12.20
N SER A 22 38.06 16.45 13.15
CA SER A 22 36.65 16.42 13.49
C SER A 22 35.90 16.96 12.29
N SER A 23 35.39 16.09 11.42
CA SER A 23 34.32 16.44 10.51
C SER A 23 33.05 16.61 11.35
N SER A 24 32.89 17.78 11.96
CA SER A 24 31.59 18.18 12.46
C SER A 24 30.67 18.32 11.25
N PHE A 25 29.88 17.30 10.96
CA PHE A 25 28.71 17.47 10.10
C PHE A 25 27.87 18.57 10.73
N ALA A 26 27.72 19.69 10.02
CA ALA A 26 26.83 20.75 10.42
C ALA A 26 25.41 20.19 10.54
N SER A 27 24.69 20.60 11.59
CA SER A 27 23.27 20.30 11.77
C SER A 27 22.52 20.64 10.48
N PRO A 28 21.64 19.75 9.96
CA PRO A 28 20.83 20.09 8.80
C PRO A 28 19.96 21.31 9.11
N ALA A 29 19.62 22.06 8.07
CA ALA A 29 18.78 23.24 8.14
C ALA A 29 17.49 22.92 8.91
N ALA A 30 17.25 23.63 10.02
CA ALA A 30 15.96 23.52 10.69
C ALA A 30 14.88 24.08 9.76
N VAL A 31 13.92 23.23 9.40
CA VAL A 31 12.71 23.60 8.68
C VAL A 31 11.66 23.95 9.72
N SER A 32 11.41 25.24 9.95
CA SER A 32 10.27 25.65 10.79
C SER A 32 9.03 25.79 9.91
N TRP A 33 7.94 25.17 10.36
CA TRP A 33 6.65 25.15 9.68
C TRP A 33 5.63 25.95 10.50
N ASN A 34 4.91 26.86 9.84
CA ASN A 34 3.82 27.61 10.47
C ASN A 34 2.47 27.25 9.81
N PRO A 35 1.55 26.58 10.51
CA PRO A 35 0.23 26.23 9.98
C PRO A 35 -0.60 27.47 9.59
N THR A 36 -0.38 28.60 10.27
CA THR A 36 -1.13 29.85 10.03
C THR A 36 -0.56 30.69 8.88
N THR A 37 0.66 30.40 8.43
CA THR A 37 1.27 31.03 7.26
C THR A 37 2.06 29.98 6.46
N PRO A 38 1.35 29.06 5.77
CA PRO A 38 1.87 27.92 5.04
C PRO A 38 3.05 28.13 4.10
N SER A 39 3.06 29.28 3.45
CA SER A 39 3.98 29.62 2.37
C SER A 39 5.40 29.87 2.89
N ILE A 40 5.61 29.84 4.20
CA ILE A 40 6.91 30.02 4.82
C ILE A 40 7.36 28.70 5.47
N LEU A 41 7.90 27.77 4.67
CA LEU A 41 8.92 26.85 5.21
C LEU A 41 10.21 27.64 5.31
N THR A 42 10.71 27.80 6.53
CA THR A 42 11.97 28.50 6.71
C THR A 42 13.12 27.52 6.51
N PHE A 43 13.92 27.69 5.46
CA PHE A 43 15.16 26.92 5.30
C PHE A 43 16.31 27.65 5.99
N THR A 44 16.87 27.08 7.05
CA THR A 44 18.05 27.66 7.72
C THR A 44 19.34 27.15 7.08
N ARG A 45 19.89 27.83 6.07
CA ARG A 45 21.09 27.35 5.35
C ARG A 45 22.31 27.20 6.25
N SER A 46 22.92 26.01 6.25
CA SER A 46 24.28 25.77 6.75
C SER A 46 25.32 26.43 5.83
N LYS A 47 26.30 27.14 6.42
CA LYS A 47 27.15 28.17 5.80
C LYS A 47 28.01 27.76 4.59
N ASP A 48 28.08 26.49 4.18
CA ASP A 48 29.27 25.97 3.48
C ASP A 48 29.14 25.60 1.99
N ARG A 49 28.02 25.84 1.31
CA ARG A 49 27.91 25.47 -0.14
C ARG A 49 27.54 26.64 -1.03
N GLY A 50 28.54 27.40 -1.48
CA GLY A 50 28.37 28.53 -2.40
C GLY A 50 27.55 28.18 -3.64
N MET A 51 26.61 29.07 -4.01
CA MET A 51 26.12 29.39 -5.37
C MET A 51 24.76 30.14 -5.33
N CYS A 52 23.96 30.04 -4.26
CA CYS A 52 22.76 30.89 -4.10
C CYS A 52 23.06 32.18 -3.31
N ARG A 53 22.64 33.34 -3.83
CA ARG A 53 22.85 34.70 -3.29
C ARG A 53 21.85 35.08 -2.17
N LEU A 54 21.39 34.12 -1.38
CA LEU A 54 20.57 34.41 -0.20
C LEU A 54 21.47 34.55 1.04
N PRO A 55 21.31 35.61 1.85
CA PRO A 55 22.02 35.79 3.11
C PRO A 55 21.81 34.61 4.07
N ALA A 56 22.85 34.24 4.83
CA ALA A 56 22.71 33.25 5.88
C ALA A 56 21.73 33.76 6.97
N ASN A 57 20.85 32.88 7.46
CA ASN A 57 19.82 33.14 8.47
C ASN A 57 18.62 33.99 8.03
N GLU A 58 18.34 34.15 6.74
CA GLU A 58 17.06 34.71 6.28
C GLU A 58 15.97 33.65 6.16
N THR A 59 14.80 33.95 6.71
CA THR A 59 13.56 33.20 6.47
C THR A 59 13.06 33.50 5.05
N VAL A 60 13.15 32.51 4.16
CA VAL A 60 12.71 32.62 2.77
C VAL A 60 11.49 31.73 2.58
N ASN A 61 10.44 32.26 1.94
CA ASN A 61 9.25 31.50 1.55
C ASN A 61 9.66 30.32 0.64
N VAL A 62 8.99 29.17 0.73
CA VAL A 62 9.28 27.96 -0.08
C VAL A 62 9.34 28.29 -1.57
N ALA A 63 8.32 28.97 -2.09
CA ALA A 63 8.24 29.35 -3.48
C ALA A 63 9.45 30.22 -3.85
N THR A 64 9.83 31.14 -2.97
CA THR A 64 11.02 31.98 -3.15
C THR A 64 12.31 31.15 -3.12
N ALA A 65 12.45 30.19 -2.20
CA ALA A 65 13.62 29.31 -2.13
C ALA A 65 13.74 28.41 -3.36
N VAL A 66 12.62 27.86 -3.85
CA VAL A 66 12.54 27.04 -5.07
C VAL A 66 12.89 27.86 -6.31
N ILE A 67 12.36 29.09 -6.42
CA ILE A 67 12.65 30.00 -7.54
C ILE A 67 14.12 30.45 -7.55
N TYR A 68 14.75 30.61 -6.37
CA TYR A 68 16.14 31.11 -6.27
C TYR A 68 17.20 30.01 -6.24
N ASP A 69 16.85 28.76 -5.97
CA ASP A 69 17.82 27.66 -5.98
C ASP A 69 17.98 27.09 -7.39
N THR A 70 19.05 27.50 -8.07
CA THR A 70 19.41 27.09 -9.44
C THR A 70 19.76 25.60 -9.57
N LYS A 71 19.51 24.81 -8.52
CA LYS A 71 19.76 23.36 -8.47
C LYS A 71 18.51 22.52 -8.69
N PHE A 72 17.31 23.09 -8.59
CA PHE A 72 16.12 22.38 -9.04
C PHE A 72 16.15 22.27 -10.56
N GLY A 73 15.85 21.08 -11.09
CA GLY A 73 15.43 21.01 -12.48
C GLY A 73 14.16 21.83 -12.66
N ASP A 74 13.96 22.39 -13.86
CA ASP A 74 12.77 23.17 -14.18
C ASP A 74 11.47 22.37 -13.89
N PHE A 75 11.56 21.03 -13.98
CA PHE A 75 10.47 20.11 -13.70
C PHE A 75 10.14 20.00 -12.20
N GLU A 76 11.12 19.73 -11.32
CA GLU A 76 10.91 19.70 -9.86
C GLU A 76 10.33 21.02 -9.34
N ALA A 77 10.82 22.16 -9.85
CA ALA A 77 10.36 23.47 -9.44
C ALA A 77 8.89 23.70 -9.84
N SER A 78 8.47 23.27 -11.04
CA SER A 78 7.07 23.36 -11.48
C SER A 78 6.13 22.60 -10.56
N THR A 79 6.48 21.36 -10.22
CA THR A 79 5.64 20.51 -9.34
C THR A 79 5.50 21.09 -7.94
N ILE A 80 6.59 21.62 -7.36
CA ILE A 80 6.50 22.28 -6.07
C ILE A 80 5.60 23.52 -6.14
N LEU A 81 5.68 24.30 -7.21
CA LEU A 81 4.81 25.47 -7.41
C LEU A 81 3.34 25.05 -7.56
N GLU A 82 3.05 24.00 -8.33
CA GLU A 82 1.70 23.46 -8.50
C GLU A 82 1.11 22.97 -7.17
N LEU A 83 1.90 22.28 -6.34
CA LEU A 83 1.48 21.86 -5.00
C LEU A 83 1.16 23.06 -4.09
N LEU A 84 1.98 24.11 -4.14
CA LEU A 84 1.74 25.33 -3.37
C LEU A 84 0.53 26.11 -3.88
N ASP A 85 0.32 26.15 -5.19
CA ASP A 85 -0.83 26.79 -5.82
C ASP A 85 -2.12 26.06 -5.44
N ALA A 86 -2.14 24.73 -5.49
CA ALA A 86 -3.25 23.89 -5.02
C ALA A 86 -3.65 24.23 -3.57
N ARG A 87 -2.67 24.38 -2.69
CA ARG A 87 -2.90 24.83 -1.30
C ARG A 87 -3.45 26.24 -1.22
N SER A 88 -2.93 27.17 -2.01
CA SER A 88 -3.36 28.57 -1.99
C SER A 88 -4.84 28.72 -2.35
N ILE A 89 -5.31 27.92 -3.32
CA ILE A 89 -6.72 27.84 -3.71
C ILE A 89 -7.58 27.40 -2.52
N HIS A 90 -7.09 26.44 -1.74
CA HIS A 90 -7.80 25.92 -0.58
C HIS A 90 -7.75 26.83 0.66
N SER A 91 -6.72 27.66 0.83
CA SER A 91 -6.60 28.58 1.97
C SER A 91 -7.70 29.66 2.05
N GLY A 92 -8.51 29.80 1.00
CA GLY A 92 -9.67 30.70 0.96
C GLY A 92 -11.02 30.03 1.22
N LEU A 93 -11.05 28.72 1.48
CA LEU A 93 -12.25 27.94 1.76
C LEU A 93 -12.43 27.76 3.27
N ASP A 94 -13.70 27.70 3.73
CA ASP A 94 -14.02 27.45 5.14
C ASP A 94 -13.48 26.06 5.56
N ASP A 95 -13.23 25.84 6.86
CA ASP A 95 -12.72 24.57 7.46
C ASP A 95 -13.68 23.38 7.27
N ASN A 96 -13.94 22.98 6.03
CA ASN A 96 -14.84 21.91 5.66
C ASN A 96 -14.02 20.67 5.26
N GLU A 97 -14.34 19.53 5.88
CA GLU A 97 -13.69 18.24 5.65
C GLU A 97 -13.64 17.84 4.16
N LYS A 98 -14.65 18.23 3.39
CA LYS A 98 -14.70 18.02 1.94
C LYS A 98 -13.59 18.75 1.18
N ASP A 99 -13.20 19.92 1.64
CA ASP A 99 -12.17 20.73 1.01
C ASP A 99 -10.78 20.14 1.31
N LEU A 100 -10.60 19.49 2.47
CA LEU A 100 -9.36 18.77 2.79
C LEU A 100 -9.17 17.50 1.97
N LEU A 101 -10.24 16.74 1.78
CA LEU A 101 -10.22 15.56 0.92
C LEU A 101 -9.88 15.95 -0.53
N GLN A 102 -10.47 17.03 -1.03
CA GLN A 102 -10.15 17.57 -2.35
C GLN A 102 -8.69 18.03 -2.45
N LEU A 103 -8.16 18.71 -1.43
CA LEU A 103 -6.76 19.14 -1.40
C LEU A 103 -5.80 17.96 -1.40
N SER A 104 -6.06 16.92 -0.60
CA SER A 104 -5.30 15.66 -0.60
C SER A 104 -5.27 15.03 -2.00
N ARG A 105 -6.44 14.91 -2.65
CA ARG A 105 -6.56 14.38 -4.02
C ARG A 105 -5.81 15.21 -5.05
N MET A 106 -5.82 16.54 -4.92
CA MET A 106 -5.04 17.42 -5.79
C MET A 106 -3.54 17.19 -5.64
N TYR A 107 -3.04 17.08 -4.39
CA TYR A 107 -1.61 16.78 -4.18
C TYR A 107 -1.21 15.44 -4.78
N ARG A 108 -2.03 14.39 -4.59
CA ARG A 108 -1.76 13.07 -5.19
C ARG A 108 -1.75 13.12 -6.71
N ALA A 109 -2.73 13.79 -7.34
CA ALA A 109 -2.78 13.92 -8.80
C ALA A 109 -1.56 14.66 -9.37
N ILE A 110 -1.07 15.71 -8.69
CA ILE A 110 0.15 16.42 -9.08
C ILE A 110 1.39 15.52 -8.97
N LEU A 111 1.48 14.72 -7.91
CA LEU A 111 2.57 13.76 -7.71
C LEU A 111 2.54 12.61 -8.73
N GLU A 112 1.38 12.03 -9.00
CA GLU A 112 1.20 10.98 -10.00
C GLU A 112 1.59 11.51 -11.39
N SER A 113 1.11 12.70 -11.78
CA SER A 113 1.50 13.33 -13.04
C SER A 113 3.01 13.59 -13.14
N TYR A 114 3.65 13.92 -12.02
CA TYR A 114 5.10 14.09 -11.98
C TYR A 114 5.86 12.77 -12.18
N LEU A 115 5.41 11.71 -11.51
CA LEU A 115 5.99 10.38 -11.62
C LEU A 115 5.84 9.83 -13.05
N GLU A 116 4.64 9.93 -13.63
CA GLU A 116 4.36 9.50 -15.01
C GLU A 116 5.17 10.29 -16.05
N GLY A 117 5.29 11.61 -15.88
CA GLY A 117 6.06 12.46 -16.79
C GLY A 117 7.55 12.11 -16.78
N ARG A 118 8.10 11.74 -15.61
CA ARG A 118 9.51 11.38 -15.46
C ARG A 118 9.85 10.08 -16.19
N ASP A 119 8.96 9.09 -16.16
CA ASP A 119 9.17 7.80 -16.82
C ASP A 119 9.21 7.93 -18.35
N GLN A 120 8.52 8.93 -18.91
CA GLN A 120 8.48 9.19 -20.36
C GLN A 120 9.75 9.86 -20.90
N ASP A 121 10.44 10.66 -20.09
CA ASP A 121 11.61 11.43 -20.53
C ASP A 121 12.88 10.57 -20.72
N GLY A 122 12.84 9.28 -20.37
CA GLY A 122 13.88 8.30 -20.68
C GLY A 122 15.26 8.58 -20.06
N ASN A 123 15.39 9.64 -19.26
CA ASN A 123 16.62 10.06 -18.61
C ASN A 123 16.76 9.33 -17.27
N MET A 124 16.90 8.00 -17.35
CA MET A 124 16.90 7.08 -16.19
C MET A 124 18.21 7.05 -15.39
N ASP A 125 19.24 7.77 -15.82
CA ASP A 125 20.61 7.43 -15.41
C ASP A 125 21.04 7.89 -14.00
N ASP A 126 20.26 8.67 -13.23
CA ASP A 126 20.74 9.13 -11.90
C ASP A 126 19.70 9.32 -10.76
N ASP A 127 18.39 9.14 -10.98
CA ASP A 127 17.38 9.62 -10.00
C ASP A 127 16.36 8.57 -9.48
N GLY A 128 16.64 7.27 -9.58
CA GLY A 128 15.75 6.23 -9.06
C GLY A 128 15.31 6.45 -7.60
N ASN A 129 16.19 7.05 -6.78
CA ASN A 129 15.88 7.42 -5.39
C ASN A 129 14.79 8.49 -5.26
N THR A 130 14.75 9.47 -6.16
CA THR A 130 13.76 10.56 -6.09
C THR A 130 12.37 10.04 -6.43
N SER A 131 12.25 9.22 -7.49
CA SER A 131 10.98 8.59 -7.87
C SER A 131 10.44 7.69 -6.74
N GLU A 132 11.30 6.86 -6.16
CA GLU A 132 10.92 5.98 -5.05
C GLU A 132 10.42 6.77 -3.83
N VAL A 133 11.12 7.84 -3.43
CA VAL A 133 10.69 8.64 -2.29
C VAL A 133 9.37 9.36 -2.55
N LEU A 134 9.13 9.82 -3.78
CA LEU A 134 7.87 10.45 -4.15
C LEU A 134 6.72 9.47 -4.16
N ALA A 135 6.90 8.26 -4.70
CA ALA A 135 5.91 7.19 -4.63
C ALA A 135 5.58 6.82 -3.17
N ILE A 136 6.59 6.82 -2.30
CA ILE A 136 6.41 6.61 -0.86
C ILE A 136 5.60 7.75 -0.23
N MET A 137 5.91 9.01 -0.53
CA MET A 137 5.16 10.16 0.00
C MET A 137 3.70 10.17 -0.48
N GLU A 138 3.48 9.83 -1.74
CA GLU A 138 2.16 9.68 -2.34
C GLU A 138 1.35 8.57 -1.65
N THR A 139 2.00 7.44 -1.35
CA THR A 139 1.47 6.35 -0.51
C THR A 139 1.06 6.86 0.88
N PHE A 140 1.90 7.68 1.53
CA PHE A 140 1.58 8.23 2.84
C PHE A 140 0.42 9.22 2.82
N MET A 141 0.33 10.07 1.79
CA MET A 141 -0.81 10.97 1.62
C MET A 141 -2.12 10.18 1.48
N TYR A 142 -2.11 9.10 0.69
CA TYR A 142 -3.26 8.22 0.57
C TYR A 142 -3.61 7.60 1.93
N LEU A 143 -2.64 7.03 2.65
CA LEU A 143 -2.92 6.39 3.93
C LEU A 143 -3.46 7.39 4.97
N CYS A 144 -2.97 8.63 4.94
CA CYS A 144 -3.50 9.71 5.79
C CYS A 144 -4.95 10.06 5.41
N GLU A 145 -5.31 9.98 4.14
CA GLU A 145 -6.69 10.15 3.69
C GLU A 145 -7.63 9.14 4.33
N VAL A 146 -7.24 7.86 4.29
CA VAL A 146 -8.01 6.76 4.88
C VAL A 146 -8.21 6.91 6.39
N PHE A 147 -7.17 7.31 7.13
CA PHE A 147 -7.24 7.34 8.60
C PHE A 147 -7.67 8.69 9.18
N PHE A 148 -7.34 9.83 8.55
CA PHE A 148 -7.60 11.14 9.14
C PHE A 148 -8.77 11.90 8.51
N TYR A 149 -9.12 11.65 7.23
CA TYR A 149 -10.18 12.42 6.55
C TYR A 149 -11.46 11.63 6.32
N ASP A 150 -11.40 10.29 6.30
CA ASP A 150 -12.54 9.48 5.87
C ASP A 150 -13.42 8.91 7.00
N GLN A 151 -13.12 9.24 8.27
CA GLN A 151 -13.82 8.64 9.42
C GLN A 151 -15.33 8.95 9.48
N GLN A 152 -15.78 10.01 8.82
CA GLN A 152 -17.19 10.41 8.84
C GLN A 152 -18.00 9.91 7.65
N ASN A 153 -17.36 9.53 6.54
CA ASN A 153 -18.06 9.29 5.27
C ASN A 153 -17.94 7.85 4.76
N GLU A 154 -16.85 7.14 5.06
CA GLU A 154 -16.64 5.75 4.61
C GLU A 154 -16.08 4.87 5.74
N SER A 155 -16.11 3.56 5.52
CA SER A 155 -15.49 2.61 6.44
C SER A 155 -13.96 2.65 6.27
N VAL A 156 -13.23 2.89 7.36
CA VAL A 156 -11.74 2.83 7.38
C VAL A 156 -11.23 1.51 6.79
N THR A 157 -11.95 0.39 7.01
CA THR A 157 -11.62 -0.89 6.39
C THR A 157 -11.70 -0.82 4.87
N SER A 158 -12.75 -0.21 4.32
CA SER A 158 -12.97 -0.06 2.87
C SER A 158 -11.85 0.77 2.23
N GLY A 159 -11.57 1.95 2.79
CA GLY A 159 -10.48 2.82 2.34
C GLY A 159 -9.11 2.15 2.45
N LEU A 160 -8.86 1.40 3.53
CA LEU A 160 -7.61 0.68 3.71
C LEU A 160 -7.46 -0.47 2.69
N VAL A 161 -8.52 -1.24 2.42
CA VAL A 161 -8.50 -2.28 1.40
C VAL A 161 -8.12 -1.71 0.03
N ARG A 162 -8.73 -0.58 -0.37
CA ARG A 162 -8.39 0.14 -1.61
C ARG A 162 -6.92 0.57 -1.61
N PHE A 163 -6.46 1.17 -0.52
CA PHE A 163 -5.06 1.58 -0.34
C PHE A 163 -4.08 0.41 -0.52
N LEU A 164 -4.32 -0.72 0.17
CA LEU A 164 -3.44 -1.89 0.12
C LEU A 164 -3.34 -2.41 -1.32
N ARG A 165 -4.47 -2.52 -2.02
CA ARG A 165 -4.57 -2.97 -3.42
C ARG A 165 -3.80 -2.09 -4.40
N MET A 166 -3.87 -0.78 -4.23
CA MET A 166 -3.29 0.16 -5.19
C MET A 166 -1.83 0.50 -4.92
N LYS A 167 -1.41 0.58 -3.65
CA LYS A 167 -0.10 1.16 -3.30
C LYS A 167 0.90 0.18 -2.70
N LEU A 168 0.45 -0.92 -2.08
CA LEU A 168 1.35 -1.87 -1.39
C LEU A 168 1.43 -3.25 -2.04
N LEU A 169 0.66 -3.50 -3.10
CA LEU A 169 0.67 -4.77 -3.80
C LEU A 169 1.31 -4.58 -5.16
N GLU A 170 2.37 -5.34 -5.42
CA GLU A 170 3.02 -5.38 -6.73
C GLU A 170 2.00 -5.82 -7.80
N PRO A 171 2.08 -5.33 -9.04
CA PRO A 171 1.23 -5.83 -10.13
C PRO A 171 1.35 -7.35 -10.25
N THR A 172 0.23 -8.02 -10.54
CA THR A 172 0.25 -9.46 -10.80
C THR A 172 1.14 -9.78 -12.00
N GLU A 173 1.79 -10.95 -11.96
CA GLU A 173 2.61 -11.46 -13.07
C GLU A 173 1.82 -11.39 -14.40
N ASP A 174 2.51 -11.08 -15.50
CA ASP A 174 1.89 -11.06 -16.82
C ASP A 174 1.38 -12.46 -17.18
N LEU A 175 0.07 -12.55 -17.39
CA LEU A 175 -0.66 -13.80 -17.63
C LEU A 175 -0.76 -14.16 -19.11
N SER A 176 -0.33 -13.27 -20.00
CA SER A 176 -0.46 -13.44 -21.45
C SER A 176 0.05 -14.81 -21.91
N GLY A 177 1.26 -15.20 -21.47
CA GLY A 177 1.85 -16.48 -21.82
C GLY A 177 1.17 -17.71 -21.18
N ILE A 178 0.59 -17.56 -19.98
CA ILE A 178 -0.07 -18.68 -19.28
C ILE A 178 -1.44 -18.97 -19.92
N MET A 179 -2.17 -17.92 -20.31
CA MET A 179 -3.54 -18.04 -20.83
C MET A 179 -3.60 -18.55 -22.28
N GLU A 180 -2.46 -18.57 -23.00
CA GLU A 180 -2.36 -19.09 -24.36
C GLU A 180 -2.26 -20.63 -24.43
N SER A 181 -2.04 -21.31 -23.31
CA SER A 181 -1.99 -22.78 -23.25
C SER A 181 -3.39 -23.41 -23.20
N ASP A 182 -3.53 -24.61 -23.79
CA ASP A 182 -4.74 -25.43 -23.71
C ASP A 182 -4.92 -26.10 -22.32
N GLU A 183 -3.82 -26.31 -21.59
CA GLU A 183 -3.80 -26.92 -20.25
C GLU A 183 -2.93 -26.07 -19.29
N PRO A 184 -3.32 -24.80 -19.04
CA PRO A 184 -2.50 -23.85 -18.30
C PRO A 184 -2.24 -24.29 -16.85
N GLU A 185 -3.10 -25.14 -16.29
CA GLU A 185 -2.93 -25.67 -14.94
C GLU A 185 -1.77 -26.68 -14.79
N ILE A 186 -1.29 -27.27 -15.90
CA ILE A 186 -0.25 -28.30 -15.93
C ILE A 186 1.13 -27.71 -16.30
N GLU A 187 1.15 -26.65 -17.11
CA GLU A 187 2.40 -26.04 -17.57
C GLU A 187 3.18 -25.34 -16.46
N GLY A 188 4.52 -25.43 -16.52
CA GLY A 188 5.41 -24.62 -15.68
C GLY A 188 5.75 -25.18 -14.29
N GLY A 189 5.53 -26.48 -14.03
CA GLY A 189 6.04 -27.14 -12.82
C GLY A 189 7.57 -27.24 -12.83
N THR A 190 8.29 -26.18 -12.48
CA THR A 190 9.72 -26.25 -12.18
C THR A 190 9.94 -26.93 -10.83
N ASN A 191 10.96 -27.78 -10.76
CA ASN A 191 11.39 -28.55 -9.58
C ASN A 191 11.97 -27.68 -8.44
N ASP A 192 11.57 -26.42 -8.33
CA ASP A 192 12.00 -25.55 -7.24
C ASP A 192 11.19 -25.93 -6.01
N GLY A 193 11.78 -26.83 -5.21
CA GLY A 193 11.16 -27.64 -4.16
C GLY A 193 10.47 -26.91 -3.00
N ASN A 194 10.15 -25.62 -3.13
CA ASN A 194 9.39 -24.83 -2.15
C ASN A 194 7.98 -24.43 -2.62
N SER A 195 7.66 -24.49 -3.92
CA SER A 195 6.33 -24.08 -4.43
C SER A 195 5.64 -25.26 -5.13
N HIS A 196 4.78 -25.99 -4.42
CA HIS A 196 3.97 -27.08 -5.00
C HIS A 196 2.89 -26.62 -6.01
N LEU A 197 2.80 -25.32 -6.31
CA LEU A 197 1.81 -24.76 -7.21
C LEU A 197 2.43 -24.41 -8.56
N THR A 198 1.70 -24.73 -9.63
CA THR A 198 2.00 -24.22 -10.97
C THR A 198 1.74 -22.70 -11.02
N PRO A 199 2.37 -21.97 -11.97
CA PRO A 199 2.16 -20.55 -12.14
C PRO A 199 0.68 -20.15 -12.21
N PHE A 200 -0.14 -20.93 -12.94
CA PHE A 200 -1.59 -20.75 -13.01
C PHE A 200 -2.26 -20.69 -11.63
N TRP A 201 -2.01 -21.67 -10.75
CA TRP A 201 -2.62 -21.71 -9.42
C TRP A 201 -2.07 -20.65 -8.47
N ARG A 202 -0.80 -20.23 -8.65
CA ARG A 202 -0.19 -19.13 -7.90
C ARG A 202 -0.92 -17.82 -8.19
N VAL A 203 -1.17 -17.53 -9.46
CA VAL A 203 -1.90 -16.34 -9.91
C VAL A 203 -3.33 -16.35 -9.39
N VAL A 204 -4.06 -17.45 -9.57
CA VAL A 204 -5.45 -17.57 -9.09
C VAL A 204 -5.51 -17.29 -7.58
N ARG A 205 -4.60 -17.88 -6.81
CA ARG A 205 -4.50 -17.64 -5.37
C ARG A 205 -4.22 -16.17 -5.06
N GLN A 206 -3.24 -15.57 -5.72
CA GLN A 206 -2.83 -14.19 -5.48
C GLN A 206 -3.98 -13.21 -5.77
N LEU A 207 -4.71 -13.40 -6.88
CA LEU A 207 -5.90 -12.62 -7.19
C LEU A 207 -6.99 -12.79 -6.12
N CYS A 208 -7.23 -14.01 -5.64
CA CYS A 208 -8.16 -14.26 -4.53
C CYS A 208 -7.70 -13.56 -3.23
N VAL A 209 -6.43 -13.67 -2.86
CA VAL A 209 -5.83 -13.05 -1.66
C VAL A 209 -6.00 -11.54 -1.69
N ARG A 210 -5.84 -10.94 -2.88
CA ARG A 210 -5.99 -9.50 -3.10
C ARG A 210 -7.43 -9.06 -3.22
N GLY A 211 -8.37 -9.99 -3.32
CA GLY A 211 -9.80 -9.72 -3.45
C GLY A 211 -10.27 -9.38 -4.86
N TYR A 212 -9.45 -9.64 -5.87
CA TYR A 212 -9.82 -9.56 -7.28
C TYR A 212 -10.51 -10.87 -7.70
N THR A 213 -11.67 -11.14 -7.11
CA THR A 213 -12.38 -12.42 -7.28
C THR A 213 -12.84 -12.64 -8.72
N MET A 214 -13.18 -11.57 -9.44
CA MET A 214 -13.61 -11.66 -10.84
C MET A 214 -12.44 -11.88 -11.80
N ASP A 215 -11.28 -11.28 -11.54
CA ASP A 215 -10.07 -11.57 -12.31
C ASP A 215 -9.59 -12.99 -12.03
N ALA A 216 -9.63 -13.43 -10.78
CA ALA A 216 -9.35 -14.82 -10.41
C ALA A 216 -10.29 -15.79 -11.15
N TRP A 217 -11.58 -15.46 -11.25
CA TRP A 217 -12.54 -16.24 -12.04
C TRP A 217 -12.22 -16.21 -13.54
N SER A 218 -11.85 -15.05 -14.08
CA SER A 218 -11.46 -14.90 -15.48
C SER A 218 -10.34 -15.88 -15.82
N VAL A 219 -9.29 -15.95 -14.99
CA VAL A 219 -8.19 -16.92 -15.13
C VAL A 219 -8.68 -18.36 -14.97
N LEU A 220 -9.48 -18.66 -13.92
CA LEU A 220 -10.04 -19.99 -13.69
C LEU A 220 -10.89 -20.51 -14.86
N SER A 221 -11.56 -19.62 -15.59
CA SER A 221 -12.40 -19.99 -16.73
C SER A 221 -11.63 -20.60 -17.90
N TYR A 222 -10.30 -20.44 -17.92
CA TYR A 222 -9.38 -21.09 -18.88
C TYR A 222 -8.96 -22.49 -18.46
N HIS A 223 -9.26 -22.93 -17.24
CA HIS A 223 -8.98 -24.32 -16.84
C HIS A 223 -9.67 -25.29 -17.82
N SER A 224 -8.92 -26.28 -18.31
CA SER A 224 -9.41 -27.28 -19.28
C SER A 224 -10.78 -27.90 -18.91
N LEU A 225 -11.01 -28.16 -17.61
CA LEU A 225 -12.22 -28.77 -17.08
C LEU A 225 -13.44 -27.84 -17.03
N CYS A 226 -13.27 -26.52 -17.17
CA CYS A 226 -14.39 -25.60 -17.33
C CYS A 226 -15.21 -25.88 -18.60
N ARG A 227 -14.58 -26.50 -19.60
CA ARG A 227 -15.19 -26.90 -20.88
C ARG A 227 -15.36 -28.42 -20.99
N SER A 228 -15.37 -29.12 -19.85
CA SER A 228 -15.54 -30.57 -19.81
C SER A 228 -16.92 -31.00 -20.33
N ASP A 229 -16.98 -32.18 -20.94
CA ASP A 229 -18.25 -32.85 -21.28
C ASP A 229 -18.99 -33.37 -20.02
N ASP A 230 -18.36 -33.35 -18.84
CA ASP A 230 -18.97 -33.75 -17.58
C ASP A 230 -19.83 -32.62 -16.99
N PRO A 231 -21.18 -32.72 -17.03
CA PRO A 231 -22.07 -31.64 -16.60
C PRO A 231 -21.94 -31.30 -15.11
N GLU A 232 -21.55 -32.26 -14.27
CA GLU A 232 -21.38 -32.01 -12.83
C GLU A 232 -20.12 -31.16 -12.56
N LEU A 233 -19.07 -31.29 -13.39
CA LEU A 233 -17.89 -30.43 -13.26
C LEU A 233 -18.20 -29.00 -13.71
N VAL A 234 -18.90 -28.85 -14.84
CA VAL A 234 -19.33 -27.55 -15.36
C VAL A 234 -20.25 -26.83 -14.35
N GLU A 235 -21.21 -27.56 -13.76
CA GLU A 235 -22.06 -27.02 -12.70
C GLU A 235 -21.26 -26.66 -11.44
N GLY A 236 -20.27 -27.48 -11.04
CA GLY A 236 -19.37 -27.16 -9.93
C GLY A 236 -18.62 -25.84 -10.14
N PHE A 237 -18.12 -25.61 -11.35
CA PHE A 237 -17.47 -24.35 -11.72
C PHE A 237 -18.46 -23.18 -11.72
N ALA A 238 -19.68 -23.38 -12.22
CA ALA A 238 -20.72 -22.34 -12.18
C ALA A 238 -21.13 -21.95 -10.75
N LEU A 239 -21.17 -22.90 -9.82
CA LEU A 239 -21.40 -22.63 -8.40
C LEU A 239 -20.24 -21.85 -7.77
N LEU A 240 -18.99 -22.24 -8.09
CA LEU A 240 -17.80 -21.52 -7.64
C LEU A 240 -17.81 -20.06 -8.14
N LYS A 241 -18.12 -19.84 -9.42
CA LYS A 241 -18.26 -18.51 -10.01
C LYS A 241 -19.23 -17.64 -9.22
N LYS A 242 -20.44 -18.16 -8.93
CA LYS A 242 -21.46 -17.43 -8.16
C LYS A 242 -20.99 -17.09 -6.75
N LEU A 243 -20.27 -17.99 -6.11
CA LEU A 243 -19.67 -17.73 -4.79
C LEU A 243 -18.70 -16.55 -4.86
N MET A 244 -17.88 -16.47 -5.90
CA MET A 244 -16.90 -15.39 -6.12
C MET A 244 -17.58 -14.07 -6.50
N GLU A 245 -18.62 -14.10 -7.35
CA GLU A 245 -19.41 -12.94 -7.77
C GLU A 245 -20.25 -12.33 -6.63
N SER A 246 -20.70 -13.16 -5.69
CA SER A 246 -21.56 -12.71 -4.58
C SER A 246 -20.80 -12.20 -3.36
N ALA A 247 -19.47 -12.12 -3.42
CA ALA A 247 -18.63 -11.73 -2.29
C ALA A 247 -18.87 -10.25 -1.92
N PRO A 248 -19.39 -9.94 -0.72
CA PRO A 248 -19.61 -8.57 -0.28
C PRO A 248 -18.33 -8.01 0.32
N LEU A 249 -17.36 -7.66 -0.52
CA LEU A 249 -16.03 -7.24 -0.09
C LEU A 249 -15.98 -5.74 0.26
N PRO A 250 -15.35 -5.35 1.40
CA PRO A 250 -14.99 -3.97 1.66
C PRO A 250 -14.09 -3.42 0.54
N GLY A 251 -14.19 -2.14 0.22
CA GLY A 251 -13.39 -1.51 -0.83
C GLY A 251 -13.80 -1.85 -2.27
N GLY A 252 -14.87 -2.63 -2.46
CA GLY A 252 -15.36 -3.03 -3.78
C GLY A 252 -14.68 -4.29 -4.35
N ILE A 253 -15.14 -4.71 -5.52
CA ILE A 253 -14.61 -5.90 -6.23
C ILE A 253 -13.59 -5.45 -7.29
N GLU A 254 -13.72 -4.24 -7.82
CA GLU A 254 -12.83 -3.68 -8.83
C GLU A 254 -11.95 -2.58 -8.21
N ALA A 255 -10.69 -2.48 -8.63
CA ALA A 255 -9.79 -1.40 -8.23
C ALA A 255 -10.25 -0.01 -8.75
N SER A 256 -11.17 0.02 -9.74
CA SER A 256 -11.57 1.19 -10.50
C SER A 256 -13.02 1.66 -10.28
N ASP A 257 -13.74 1.09 -9.30
CA ASP A 257 -15.15 1.44 -9.04
C ASP A 257 -15.38 2.95 -8.74
N ASP A 258 -14.32 3.70 -8.44
CA ASP A 258 -14.35 5.14 -8.20
C ASP A 258 -14.26 6.01 -9.49
N LEU A 259 -13.91 5.43 -10.65
CA LEU A 259 -13.67 6.19 -11.89
C LEU A 259 -14.80 6.10 -12.93
N GLU A 260 -15.71 5.12 -12.86
CA GLU A 260 -16.76 4.99 -13.86
C GLU A 260 -18.14 4.67 -13.28
N GLU A 261 -18.95 5.72 -13.10
CA GLU A 261 -20.40 5.62 -12.96
C GLU A 261 -21.04 5.21 -14.30
N LYS A 262 -20.66 4.06 -14.90
CA LYS A 262 -21.22 3.62 -16.20
C LYS A 262 -20.97 2.15 -16.61
N SER A 263 -21.28 1.18 -15.77
CA SER A 263 -21.41 -0.22 -16.23
C SER A 263 -22.84 -0.74 -16.14
N THR A 264 -23.53 -0.77 -17.28
CA THR A 264 -24.76 -1.55 -17.51
C THR A 264 -24.36 -2.99 -17.83
N TYR A 265 -24.55 -3.91 -16.88
CA TYR A 265 -24.47 -5.35 -17.15
C TYR A 265 -25.83 -6.04 -17.05
N THR A 266 -26.07 -6.92 -18.01
CA THR A 266 -27.32 -7.63 -18.31
C THR A 266 -27.66 -8.70 -17.28
N GLN A 267 -28.94 -8.71 -16.86
CA GLN A 267 -29.57 -9.73 -16.00
C GLN A 267 -29.49 -11.14 -16.62
N ILE A 268 -29.00 -12.10 -15.85
CA ILE A 268 -29.25 -13.53 -16.04
C ILE A 268 -30.16 -13.97 -14.90
N ASP A 269 -31.48 -14.00 -15.16
CA ASP A 269 -32.48 -14.54 -14.25
C ASP A 269 -32.70 -16.02 -14.60
N ASP A 270 -32.19 -16.95 -13.77
CA ASP A 270 -32.87 -18.25 -13.51
C ASP A 270 -32.24 -19.19 -12.44
N LEU A 271 -31.27 -18.74 -11.63
CA LEU A 271 -30.69 -19.55 -10.53
C LEU A 271 -30.73 -18.85 -9.15
N SER A 272 -31.54 -17.80 -9.02
CA SER A 272 -31.69 -16.95 -7.82
C SER A 272 -32.41 -17.63 -6.64
N SER A 273 -32.90 -18.87 -6.79
CA SER A 273 -33.62 -19.57 -5.72
C SER A 273 -32.70 -20.24 -4.69
N VAL A 274 -31.44 -20.52 -5.04
CA VAL A 274 -30.48 -21.23 -4.15
C VAL A 274 -29.61 -20.25 -3.36
N ILE A 275 -29.33 -19.08 -3.93
CA ILE A 275 -28.61 -17.97 -3.29
C ILE A 275 -29.58 -16.78 -3.29
N GLY A 276 -30.50 -16.78 -2.32
CA GLY A 276 -31.57 -15.78 -2.25
C GLY A 276 -31.02 -14.35 -2.22
N SER A 277 -31.69 -13.44 -2.93
CA SER A 277 -31.66 -11.97 -2.76
C SER A 277 -30.31 -11.21 -2.84
N ALA A 278 -29.15 -11.88 -2.82
CA ALA A 278 -27.83 -11.26 -2.64
C ALA A 278 -27.23 -10.70 -3.94
N SER A 279 -27.73 -11.09 -5.11
CA SER A 279 -27.07 -10.83 -6.41
C SER A 279 -27.33 -9.44 -7.01
N LYS A 280 -27.77 -8.43 -6.24
CA LYS A 280 -28.01 -7.05 -6.76
C LYS A 280 -27.39 -5.90 -5.95
N SER A 281 -26.62 -6.17 -4.88
CA SER A 281 -25.87 -5.13 -4.14
C SER A 281 -24.52 -4.91 -4.86
N ARG A 282 -24.06 -3.72 -5.29
CA ARG A 282 -23.76 -2.49 -4.52
C ARG A 282 -22.93 -2.74 -3.25
N THR A 283 -22.16 -3.83 -3.21
CA THR A 283 -21.53 -4.33 -1.98
C THR A 283 -20.49 -3.39 -1.39
N GLY A 284 -19.62 -2.77 -2.21
CA GLY A 284 -18.66 -1.77 -1.72
C GLY A 284 -19.34 -0.56 -1.08
N ARG A 285 -20.38 -0.01 -1.75
CA ARG A 285 -21.15 1.14 -1.25
C ARG A 285 -21.92 0.81 0.04
N ASP A 286 -22.35 -0.45 0.21
CA ASP A 286 -22.99 -0.88 1.45
C ASP A 286 -22.00 -0.88 2.62
N TRP A 287 -20.72 -1.20 2.41
CA TRP A 287 -19.67 -1.05 3.44
C TRP A 287 -19.44 0.39 3.84
N ASP A 288 -19.58 1.33 2.91
CA ASP A 288 -19.34 2.75 3.14
C ASP A 288 -20.55 3.44 3.79
N HIS A 289 -21.79 2.98 3.54
CA HIS A 289 -23.01 3.68 3.98
C HIS A 289 -23.96 2.86 4.86
N ASN A 290 -23.82 1.54 4.93
CA ASN A 290 -24.72 0.66 5.69
C ASN A 290 -23.99 -0.58 6.24
N LEU A 291 -23.03 -0.33 7.13
CA LEU A 291 -22.16 -1.36 7.72
C LEU A 291 -22.91 -2.59 8.25
N HIS A 292 -24.03 -2.40 8.97
CA HIS A 292 -24.81 -3.51 9.52
C HIS A 292 -25.39 -4.43 8.42
N SER A 293 -25.84 -3.86 7.29
CA SER A 293 -26.33 -4.64 6.17
C SER A 293 -25.18 -5.36 5.47
N ALA A 294 -24.04 -4.69 5.29
CA ALA A 294 -22.84 -5.27 4.69
C ALA A 294 -22.32 -6.45 5.53
N GLU A 295 -22.25 -6.30 6.85
CA GLU A 295 -21.89 -7.36 7.80
C GLU A 295 -22.85 -8.54 7.74
N SER A 296 -24.16 -8.29 7.68
CA SER A 296 -25.16 -9.36 7.56
C SER A 296 -24.94 -10.17 6.27
N HIS A 297 -24.81 -9.49 5.13
CA HIS A 297 -24.56 -10.16 3.85
C HIS A 297 -23.22 -10.91 3.85
N TRP A 298 -22.18 -10.32 4.45
CA TRP A 298 -20.87 -10.96 4.58
C TRP A 298 -20.93 -12.23 5.43
N ASN A 299 -21.65 -12.21 6.56
CA ASN A 299 -21.83 -13.38 7.40
C ASN A 299 -22.59 -14.51 6.68
N GLU A 300 -23.62 -14.16 5.90
CA GLU A 300 -24.35 -15.13 5.07
C GLU A 300 -23.44 -15.73 4.00
N TRP A 301 -22.70 -14.89 3.27
CA TRP A 301 -21.74 -15.32 2.26
C TRP A 301 -20.63 -16.19 2.85
N ALA A 302 -20.03 -15.80 3.98
CA ALA A 302 -18.99 -16.56 4.66
C ALA A 302 -19.49 -17.95 5.10
N GLN A 303 -20.76 -18.08 5.51
CA GLN A 303 -21.36 -19.38 5.79
C GLN A 303 -21.46 -20.25 4.53
N LEU A 304 -21.84 -19.68 3.38
CA LEU A 304 -21.86 -20.40 2.10
C LEU A 304 -20.46 -20.89 1.70
N VAL A 305 -19.43 -20.05 1.85
CA VAL A 305 -18.03 -20.43 1.59
C VAL A 305 -17.58 -21.57 2.52
N ASN A 306 -17.93 -21.48 3.81
CA ASN A 306 -17.64 -22.53 4.78
C ASN A 306 -18.30 -23.88 4.43
N HIS A 307 -19.56 -23.84 4.00
CA HIS A 307 -20.28 -25.03 3.55
C HIS A 307 -19.66 -25.62 2.28
N ALA A 308 -19.30 -24.78 1.30
CA ALA A 308 -18.61 -25.18 0.09
C ALA A 308 -17.26 -25.85 0.39
N SER A 309 -16.46 -25.28 1.29
CA SER A 309 -15.11 -25.76 1.64
C SER A 309 -15.10 -27.07 2.44
N SER A 310 -16.08 -27.23 3.34
CA SER A 310 -16.21 -28.41 4.20
C SER A 310 -16.87 -29.60 3.50
N GLY A 311 -17.61 -29.38 2.40
CA GLY A 311 -18.49 -30.39 1.80
C GLY A 311 -19.61 -30.85 2.74
N ALA A 312 -19.77 -30.19 3.89
CA ALA A 312 -20.74 -30.51 4.93
C ALA A 312 -22.00 -29.66 4.73
N SER A 313 -22.76 -29.93 3.66
CA SER A 313 -24.12 -29.39 3.52
C SER A 313 -25.14 -30.33 4.16
N ARG A 314 -26.04 -29.77 4.99
CA ARG A 314 -27.23 -30.47 5.51
C ARG A 314 -28.26 -30.75 4.41
N ASN A 315 -28.27 -29.96 3.34
CA ASN A 315 -29.04 -30.18 2.11
C ASN A 315 -28.07 -30.68 1.03
N ARG A 316 -27.84 -31.99 1.01
CA ARG A 316 -26.79 -32.65 0.20
C ARG A 316 -26.86 -32.40 -1.31
N SER A 317 -28.01 -32.04 -1.87
CA SER A 317 -28.22 -31.96 -3.32
C SER A 317 -27.48 -30.79 -3.99
N ASP A 318 -27.38 -29.65 -3.33
CA ASP A 318 -27.08 -28.40 -4.05
C ASP A 318 -25.56 -28.18 -4.25
N TYR A 319 -24.73 -28.97 -3.58
CA TYR A 319 -23.26 -28.86 -3.62
C TYR A 319 -22.56 -30.16 -4.04
N THR A 320 -23.29 -31.17 -4.56
CA THR A 320 -22.67 -32.41 -5.05
C THR A 320 -21.68 -32.13 -6.17
N SER A 321 -22.07 -31.28 -7.11
CA SER A 321 -21.29 -30.87 -8.28
C SER A 321 -20.00 -30.14 -7.86
N LEU A 322 -20.10 -29.22 -6.89
CA LEU A 322 -18.92 -28.57 -6.32
C LEU A 322 -18.03 -29.56 -5.54
N THR A 323 -18.60 -30.49 -4.78
CA THR A 323 -17.82 -31.50 -4.03
C THR A 323 -17.05 -32.41 -4.98
N LYS A 324 -17.67 -32.82 -6.10
CA LYS A 324 -16.99 -33.58 -7.15
C LYS A 324 -15.87 -32.77 -7.78
N LEU A 325 -16.12 -31.50 -8.10
CA LEU A 325 -15.10 -30.60 -8.61
C LEU A 325 -13.90 -30.49 -7.66
N LEU A 326 -14.12 -30.31 -6.36
CA LEU A 326 -13.05 -30.25 -5.36
C LEU A 326 -12.27 -31.57 -5.21
N HIS A 327 -12.88 -32.70 -5.56
CA HIS A 327 -12.20 -33.98 -5.59
C HIS A 327 -11.29 -34.12 -6.82
N VAL A 328 -11.75 -33.65 -7.97
CA VAL A 328 -10.99 -33.69 -9.24
C VAL A 328 -9.89 -32.62 -9.27
N VAL A 329 -10.17 -31.42 -8.75
CA VAL A 329 -9.29 -30.26 -8.74
C VAL A 329 -9.09 -29.76 -7.30
N PRO A 330 -8.28 -30.47 -6.48
CA PRO A 330 -8.09 -30.12 -5.07
C PRO A 330 -7.47 -28.73 -4.85
N GLN A 331 -6.80 -28.17 -5.87
CA GLN A 331 -6.22 -26.83 -5.83
C GLN A 331 -7.29 -25.74 -5.68
N ILE A 332 -8.52 -25.95 -6.15
CA ILE A 332 -9.63 -25.01 -5.92
C ILE A 332 -9.87 -24.84 -4.41
N LYS A 333 -9.75 -25.92 -3.64
CA LYS A 333 -9.91 -25.85 -2.19
C LYS A 333 -8.83 -24.99 -1.55
N SER A 334 -7.56 -25.19 -1.90
CA SER A 334 -6.44 -24.50 -1.25
C SER A 334 -6.18 -23.10 -1.78
N CYS A 335 -6.40 -22.85 -3.07
CA CYS A 335 -6.09 -21.58 -3.71
C CYS A 335 -7.28 -20.61 -3.73
N VAL A 336 -8.51 -21.13 -3.66
CA VAL A 336 -9.74 -20.31 -3.71
C VAL A 336 -10.48 -20.40 -2.38
N LEU A 337 -11.04 -21.57 -2.04
CA LEU A 337 -11.97 -21.66 -0.90
C LEU A 337 -11.33 -21.41 0.47
N GLN A 338 -10.07 -21.84 0.68
CA GLN A 338 -9.36 -21.54 1.93
C GLN A 338 -9.07 -20.05 2.10
N VAL A 339 -8.76 -19.35 1.00
CA VAL A 339 -8.52 -17.90 0.97
C VAL A 339 -9.83 -17.15 1.23
N LEU A 340 -10.90 -17.47 0.49
CA LEU A 340 -12.22 -16.86 0.67
C LEU A 340 -12.81 -17.10 2.06
N ASN A 341 -12.37 -18.15 2.76
CA ASN A 341 -12.77 -18.44 4.13
C ASN A 341 -11.86 -17.77 5.20
N GLY A 342 -10.84 -17.01 4.79
CA GLY A 342 -9.88 -16.41 5.71
C GLY A 342 -9.00 -17.43 6.46
N THR A 343 -8.86 -18.64 5.90
CA THR A 343 -8.12 -19.78 6.50
C THR A 343 -6.84 -20.15 5.74
N ALA A 344 -6.44 -19.34 4.75
CA ALA A 344 -5.18 -19.54 4.04
C ALA A 344 -3.99 -19.52 5.01
N SER A 345 -3.00 -20.38 4.75
CA SER A 345 -1.80 -20.44 5.58
C SER A 345 -0.96 -19.16 5.40
N PRO A 346 -0.16 -18.74 6.39
CA PRO A 346 0.77 -17.62 6.23
C PRO A 346 1.73 -17.79 5.03
N GLU A 347 2.16 -19.02 4.75
CA GLU A 347 3.00 -19.35 3.59
C GLU A 347 2.32 -19.10 2.23
N SER A 348 1.01 -18.85 2.23
CA SER A 348 0.24 -18.56 1.02
C SER A 348 0.31 -17.10 0.58
N HIS A 349 0.88 -16.22 1.39
CA HIS A 349 1.01 -14.79 1.10
C HIS A 349 2.48 -14.45 0.84
N SER A 350 2.75 -13.57 -0.13
CA SER A 350 4.12 -13.13 -0.42
C SER A 350 4.56 -11.98 0.50
N HIS A 351 3.59 -11.24 1.07
CA HIS A 351 3.86 -10.02 1.82
C HIS A 351 2.87 -9.82 2.98
N TRP A 352 3.24 -9.03 3.99
CA TRP A 352 2.38 -8.78 5.16
C TRP A 352 1.07 -8.08 4.81
N SER A 353 1.09 -7.23 3.78
CA SER A 353 -0.09 -6.49 3.30
C SER A 353 -1.15 -7.45 2.76
N GLU A 354 -0.74 -8.53 2.09
CA GLU A 354 -1.64 -9.59 1.61
C GLU A 354 -2.30 -10.35 2.77
N ALA A 355 -1.55 -10.66 3.82
CA ALA A 355 -2.09 -11.32 5.00
C ALA A 355 -3.10 -10.44 5.76
N LEU A 356 -2.79 -9.14 5.90
CA LEU A 356 -3.72 -8.16 6.45
C LEU A 356 -4.97 -8.03 5.57
N LEU A 357 -4.80 -7.98 4.25
CA LEU A 357 -5.89 -7.86 3.29
C LEU A 357 -6.84 -9.07 3.35
N VAL A 358 -6.32 -10.29 3.43
CA VAL A 358 -7.15 -11.49 3.63
C VAL A 358 -7.94 -11.43 4.93
N GLU A 359 -7.34 -10.89 6.00
CA GLU A 359 -8.06 -10.71 7.25
C GLU A 359 -9.20 -9.71 7.11
N LEU A 360 -8.95 -8.55 6.50
CA LEU A 360 -9.93 -7.49 6.28
C LEU A 360 -11.03 -7.89 5.29
N LEU A 361 -10.74 -8.78 4.33
CA LEU A 361 -11.72 -9.21 3.32
C LEU A 361 -12.54 -10.42 3.78
N TYR A 362 -11.88 -11.43 4.34
CA TYR A 362 -12.44 -12.79 4.43
C TYR A 362 -12.49 -13.37 5.82
N LYS A 363 -11.82 -12.76 6.80
CA LYS A 363 -11.79 -13.28 8.17
C LYS A 363 -12.59 -12.42 9.15
N ASN A 364 -12.37 -11.11 9.11
CA ASN A 364 -13.01 -10.15 10.00
C ASN A 364 -13.00 -8.75 9.36
N PRO A 365 -13.95 -8.42 8.49
CA PRO A 365 -14.04 -7.10 7.88
C PRO A 365 -14.43 -5.98 8.85
N SER A 366 -15.00 -6.34 10.01
CA SER A 366 -15.46 -5.41 11.04
C SER A 366 -14.42 -5.13 12.12
N ILE A 367 -13.12 -5.23 11.80
CA ILE A 367 -12.07 -4.88 12.75
C ILE A 367 -12.18 -3.39 13.09
N PRO A 368 -12.33 -3.01 14.37
CA PRO A 368 -12.33 -1.60 14.75
C PRO A 368 -11.03 -0.92 14.33
N ALA A 369 -11.10 0.31 13.84
CA ALA A 369 -9.96 1.02 13.26
C ALA A 369 -8.74 1.06 14.19
N GLU A 370 -8.96 1.23 15.50
CA GLU A 370 -7.92 1.22 16.53
C GLU A 370 -7.16 -0.11 16.67
N ASN A 371 -7.75 -1.22 16.22
CA ASN A 371 -7.14 -2.54 16.26
C ASN A 371 -6.43 -2.91 14.95
N ILE A 372 -6.72 -2.22 13.84
CA ILE A 372 -6.13 -2.51 12.52
C ILE A 372 -4.61 -2.39 12.58
N SER A 373 -4.08 -1.32 13.19
CA SER A 373 -2.64 -1.11 13.34
C SER A 373 -1.95 -2.26 14.07
N ARG A 374 -2.57 -2.78 15.13
CA ARG A 374 -2.04 -3.94 15.89
C ARG A 374 -2.05 -5.21 15.04
N ARG A 375 -3.05 -5.40 14.19
CA ARG A 375 -3.09 -6.53 13.25
C ARG A 375 -2.00 -6.40 12.19
N ALA A 376 -1.83 -5.21 11.63
CA ALA A 376 -0.75 -4.91 10.69
C ALA A 376 0.63 -5.18 11.31
N GLU A 377 0.86 -4.74 12.55
CA GLU A 377 2.12 -4.98 13.28
C GLU A 377 2.41 -6.48 13.46
N ILE A 378 1.41 -7.29 13.80
CA ILE A 378 1.57 -8.75 13.92
C ILE A 378 2.03 -9.35 12.58
N TYR A 379 1.39 -8.96 11.47
CA TYR A 379 1.76 -9.46 10.15
C TYR A 379 3.13 -8.94 9.72
N ILE A 380 3.43 -7.66 9.91
CA ILE A 380 4.74 -7.07 9.63
C ILE A 380 5.83 -7.86 10.34
N ASN A 381 5.69 -8.12 11.65
CA ASN A 381 6.69 -8.87 12.40
C ASN A 381 6.81 -10.32 11.88
N MET A 382 5.69 -10.98 11.59
CA MET A 382 5.69 -12.36 11.09
C MET A 382 6.38 -12.52 9.74
N TYR A 383 6.24 -11.56 8.81
CA TYR A 383 6.88 -11.61 7.49
C TYR A 383 8.26 -10.95 7.47
N HIS A 384 8.53 -9.97 8.32
CA HIS A 384 9.85 -9.35 8.45
C HIS A 384 10.86 -10.28 9.15
N GLU A 385 10.41 -11.21 10.00
CA GLU A 385 11.28 -12.29 10.49
C GLU A 385 11.73 -13.25 9.36
N LEU A 386 11.00 -13.27 8.24
CA LEU A 386 11.30 -14.13 7.10
C LEU A 386 12.21 -13.44 6.06
N ASN A 387 12.20 -12.11 6.01
CA ASN A 387 12.96 -11.32 5.04
C ASN A 387 13.98 -10.43 5.76
N GLU A 388 15.28 -10.59 5.48
CA GLU A 388 16.34 -9.67 5.92
C GLU A 388 16.27 -8.35 5.14
N GLU A 389 15.14 -7.65 5.21
CA GLU A 389 14.96 -6.36 4.56
C GLU A 389 15.69 -5.25 5.33
N GLY A 390 16.29 -4.33 4.56
CA GLY A 390 17.17 -3.30 5.08
C GLY A 390 16.49 -2.27 5.99
N LYS A 391 17.31 -1.55 6.77
CA LYS A 391 16.91 -0.48 7.72
C LYS A 391 15.85 0.50 7.17
N THR A 392 15.92 0.80 5.87
CA THR A 392 15.03 1.73 5.18
C THR A 392 13.58 1.28 5.14
N MET A 393 13.34 -0.02 4.89
CA MET A 393 11.99 -0.58 4.88
C MET A 393 11.37 -0.53 6.27
N LYS A 394 12.17 -0.75 7.32
CA LYS A 394 11.72 -0.61 8.70
C LYS A 394 11.19 0.79 9.03
N CYS A 395 11.83 1.86 8.53
CA CYS A 395 11.37 3.24 8.73
C CYS A 395 10.03 3.51 8.01
N LEU A 396 9.87 2.98 6.79
CA LEU A 396 8.62 3.06 6.03
C LEU A 396 7.48 2.34 6.77
N LEU A 397 7.70 1.09 7.18
CA LEU A 397 6.71 0.29 7.91
C LEU A 397 6.35 0.92 9.27
N GLN A 398 7.32 1.49 9.98
CA GLN A 398 7.07 2.19 11.23
C GLN A 398 6.18 3.42 11.03
N SER A 399 6.39 4.17 9.94
CA SER A 399 5.59 5.35 9.62
C SER A 399 4.15 4.96 9.23
N ILE A 400 3.99 3.87 8.47
CA ILE A 400 2.67 3.29 8.13
C ILE A 400 1.91 2.93 9.42
N LEU A 401 2.58 2.24 10.35
CA LEU A 401 1.97 1.86 11.63
C LEU A 401 1.58 3.08 12.47
N GLN A 402 2.39 4.13 12.51
CA GLN A 402 2.07 5.36 13.24
C GLN A 402 0.82 6.05 12.68
N ILE A 403 0.67 6.10 11.35
CA ILE A 403 -0.54 6.63 10.71
C ILE A 403 -1.75 5.77 11.08
N MET A 404 -1.64 4.44 10.99
CA MET A 404 -2.71 3.53 11.37
C MET A 404 -3.08 3.59 12.86
N GLN A 405 -2.16 4.07 13.71
CA GLN A 405 -2.37 4.31 15.14
C GLN A 405 -2.97 5.69 15.44
N PHE A 406 -3.26 6.49 14.42
CA PHE A 406 -3.66 7.89 14.53
C PHE A 406 -2.62 8.78 15.23
N ASP A 407 -1.35 8.39 15.21
CA ASP A 407 -0.23 9.19 15.75
C ASP A 407 0.43 10.00 14.62
N ALA A 408 -0.29 11.05 14.22
CA ALA A 408 0.14 11.99 13.19
C ALA A 408 1.52 12.61 13.47
N GLY A 409 1.81 12.95 14.74
CA GLY A 409 3.07 13.55 15.14
C GLY A 409 4.26 12.62 14.92
N SER A 410 4.17 11.38 15.40
CA SER A 410 5.24 10.39 15.19
C SER A 410 5.40 10.01 13.73
N ALA A 411 4.30 9.93 12.96
CA ALA A 411 4.31 9.66 11.53
C ALA A 411 5.12 10.70 10.76
N VAL A 412 4.87 11.99 11.02
CA VAL A 412 5.62 13.11 10.42
C VAL A 412 7.11 13.02 10.77
N LEU A 413 7.46 12.74 12.02
CA LEU A 413 8.86 12.65 12.44
C LEU A 413 9.59 11.50 11.75
N SER A 414 8.90 10.38 11.56
CA SER A 414 9.47 9.18 10.93
C SER A 414 9.61 9.37 9.43
N LEU A 415 8.67 10.07 8.80
CA LEU A 415 8.73 10.53 7.42
C LEU A 415 9.88 11.51 7.16
N ASN A 416 10.05 12.51 8.02
CA ASN A 416 11.16 13.44 7.92
C ASN A 416 12.50 12.73 8.09
N SER A 417 12.58 11.79 9.04
CA SER A 417 13.79 10.96 9.24
C SER A 417 14.09 10.12 8.00
N PHE A 418 13.07 9.51 7.40
CA PHE A 418 13.20 8.75 6.14
C PHE A 418 13.71 9.63 5.00
N ALA A 419 13.11 10.81 4.81
CA ALA A 419 13.53 11.80 3.83
C ALA A 419 15.00 12.20 4.04
N GLN A 420 15.40 12.47 5.28
CA GLN A 420 16.78 12.84 5.63
C GLN A 420 17.77 11.73 5.30
N GLU A 421 17.48 10.46 5.64
CA GLU A 421 18.36 9.32 5.36
C GLU A 421 18.56 9.09 3.85
N ARG A 422 17.51 9.27 3.05
CA ARG A 422 17.58 9.13 1.58
C ARG A 422 18.21 10.33 0.89
N SER A 423 18.12 11.52 1.48
CA SER A 423 18.55 12.79 0.88
C SER A 423 20.05 13.08 0.88
N SER A 424 20.91 12.05 0.90
CA SER A 424 22.36 12.23 0.73
C SER A 424 22.75 12.91 -0.61
N MET A 425 21.78 13.04 -1.55
CA MET A 425 21.86 13.87 -2.75
C MET A 425 21.01 15.16 -2.61
N ASP A 426 21.62 16.31 -2.93
CA ASP A 426 21.15 17.67 -2.58
C ASP A 426 19.73 18.04 -3.07
N THR A 427 19.20 17.42 -4.12
CA THR A 427 17.92 17.79 -4.77
C THR A 427 16.70 17.03 -4.22
N ALA A 428 16.83 15.72 -3.97
CA ALA A 428 15.76 14.90 -3.40
C ALA A 428 15.33 15.40 -2.00
N SER A 429 16.26 16.02 -1.26
CA SER A 429 15.98 16.56 0.08
C SER A 429 14.80 17.55 0.08
N SER A 430 14.82 18.54 -0.82
CA SER A 430 13.90 19.68 -0.71
C SER A 430 12.46 19.31 -1.04
N ILE A 431 12.22 18.49 -2.07
CA ILE A 431 10.87 18.04 -2.40
C ILE A 431 10.27 17.22 -1.25
N CYS A 432 11.07 16.40 -0.58
CA CYS A 432 10.61 15.62 0.56
C CYS A 432 10.23 16.50 1.76
N HIS A 433 10.99 17.57 2.02
CA HIS A 433 10.64 18.53 3.07
C HIS A 433 9.34 19.29 2.73
N VAL A 434 9.15 19.66 1.46
CA VAL A 434 7.90 20.26 1.00
C VAL A 434 6.74 19.29 1.22
N LEU A 435 6.87 18.04 0.78
CA LEU A 435 5.81 17.04 0.93
C LEU A 435 5.50 16.72 2.39
N THR A 436 6.53 16.60 3.22
CA THR A 436 6.36 16.44 4.68
C THR A 436 5.57 17.62 5.24
N ALA A 437 5.88 18.84 4.84
CA ALA A 437 5.16 20.03 5.29
C ALA A 437 3.72 20.14 4.77
N LEU A 438 3.46 19.66 3.55
CA LEU A 438 2.11 19.56 3.01
C LEU A 438 1.30 18.49 3.76
N LEU A 439 1.94 17.38 4.13
CA LEU A 439 1.32 16.35 4.96
C LEU A 439 1.00 16.87 6.37
N CYS A 440 1.94 17.56 7.01
CA CYS A 440 1.71 18.24 8.30
C CYS A 440 0.53 19.19 8.23
N ASP A 441 0.38 19.90 7.10
CA ASP A 441 -0.75 20.79 6.90
C ASP A 441 -2.06 20.05 6.82
N LEU A 442 -2.14 19.01 5.99
CA LEU A 442 -3.36 18.22 5.90
C LEU A 442 -3.75 17.66 7.28
N MET A 443 -2.79 17.12 8.04
CA MET A 443 -3.01 16.59 9.40
C MET A 443 -3.39 17.67 10.43
N TYR A 444 -2.89 18.89 10.28
CA TYR A 444 -3.27 20.01 11.13
C TYR A 444 -4.68 20.49 10.80
N LEU A 445 -5.01 20.59 9.52
CA LEU A 445 -6.32 21.03 9.06
C LEU A 445 -7.42 20.01 9.41
N SER A 446 -7.14 18.71 9.45
CA SER A 446 -8.08 17.71 10.03
C SER A 446 -8.23 17.82 11.55
N GLY A 447 -7.41 18.62 12.22
CA GLY A 447 -7.35 18.66 13.68
C GLY A 447 -6.67 17.45 14.31
N SER A 448 -6.01 16.60 13.51
CA SER A 448 -5.21 15.46 14.01
C SER A 448 -3.94 15.93 14.73
N ILE A 449 -3.44 17.13 14.42
CA ILE A 449 -2.37 17.81 15.13
C ILE A 449 -2.92 19.12 15.72
N THR A 450 -2.89 19.26 17.06
CA THR A 450 -3.28 20.51 17.75
C THR A 450 -2.07 21.38 18.09
N LYS A 451 -2.29 22.70 18.19
CA LYS A 451 -1.23 23.71 18.38
C LYS A 451 -0.55 23.70 19.77
N ASP A 452 -1.08 22.96 20.75
CA ASP A 452 -0.57 22.85 22.13
C ASP A 452 -0.51 21.35 22.49
N SER A 453 0.53 20.75 23.08
CA SER A 453 1.45 21.20 24.13
C SER A 453 2.85 20.55 23.96
N HIS A 454 3.90 21.38 24.02
CA HIS A 454 5.29 21.10 23.64
C HIS A 454 5.53 21.29 22.15
N GLY A 455 6.03 22.48 21.80
CA GLY A 455 6.33 22.89 20.43
C GLY A 455 6.92 21.75 19.62
N VAL A 456 6.14 21.29 18.65
CA VAL A 456 6.64 20.47 17.56
C VAL A 456 7.56 21.40 16.77
N ASN A 457 8.86 21.21 17.00
CA ASN A 457 9.95 21.83 16.25
C ASN A 457 10.19 21.06 14.96
#